data_AF-A0A351T4A0-F1
#
_entry.id   AF-A0A351T4A0-F1
#
_cell.length_a   1.000
_cell.length_b   1.000
_cell.length_c   1.000
_cell.angle_alpha   90.00
_cell.angle_beta   90.00
_cell.angle_gamma   90.00
#
_symmetry.space_group_name_H-M   'P 1'
#
loop_
_entity.id
_entity.type
_entity.pdbx_description
1 polymer ?
#
loop_
_entity_poly.entity_id
_entity_poly.type
_entity_poly.pdbx_seq_one_letter_code
_entity_poly.pdbx_strand_id
1 'polypeptide(L)'
;ELSSGRRQEGIFFGAAAFAGKAASAFGHMIAGFAIDIIGFPRHVEPGTVAPEMLTELGLFYGPIMAIGMVVGIVYFLRYDLDQHRHAEILATLAARRKAAGE
;
A
#
# COMPACT_ATOMS: atom_id res chain seq x y z
N GLU A 1 -2.43 10.01 -19.57
CA GLU A 1 -3.28 10.41 -20.71
C GLU A 1 -3.37 11.93 -20.86
N LEU A 2 -3.90 12.67 -19.88
CA LEU A 2 -4.08 14.12 -20.02
C LEU A 2 -2.78 14.90 -20.28
N SER A 3 -1.71 14.58 -19.54
CA SER A 3 -0.39 15.20 -19.69
C SER A 3 0.47 14.56 -20.78
N SER A 4 0.42 13.23 -20.91
CA SER A 4 1.32 12.45 -21.76
C SER A 4 0.79 12.13 -23.15
N GLY A 5 -0.49 12.38 -23.43
CA GLY A 5 -1.15 12.04 -24.70
C GLY A 5 -1.30 10.53 -24.98
N ARG A 6 -0.84 9.66 -24.08
CA ARG A 6 -0.86 8.19 -24.24
C ARG A 6 -1.75 7.55 -23.18
N ARG A 7 -2.57 6.57 -23.57
CA ARG A 7 -3.21 5.63 -22.63
C ARG A 7 -2.14 4.74 -22.03
N GLN A 8 -2.07 4.70 -20.70
CA GLN A 8 -1.06 3.94 -19.95
C GLN A 8 -1.67 3.03 -18.89
N GLU A 9 -2.96 2.71 -19.02
CA GLU A 9 -3.72 1.88 -18.07
C GLU A 9 -3.00 0.57 -17.75
N GLY A 10 -2.43 -0.12 -18.75
CA GLY A 10 -1.69 -1.36 -18.54
C GLY A 10 -0.42 -1.21 -17.70
N ILE A 11 0.33 -0.12 -17.90
CA ILE A 11 1.55 0.17 -17.11
C ILE A 11 1.17 0.55 -15.68
N PHE A 12 0.15 1.40 -15.51
CA PHE A 12 -0.35 1.77 -14.18
C PHE A 12 -0.87 0.55 -13.41
N PHE A 13 -1.67 -0.31 -14.05
CA PHE A 13 -2.18 -1.52 -13.43
C PHE A 13 -1.05 -2.51 -13.09
N GLY A 14 -0.10 -2.70 -14.01
CA GLY A 14 1.06 -3.53 -13.78
C GLY A 14 1.92 -3.03 -12.61
N ALA A 15 2.21 -1.74 -12.56
CA ALA A 15 2.97 -1.12 -11.48
C ALA A 15 2.24 -1.21 -10.14
N ALA A 16 0.93 -0.98 -10.09
CA ALA A 16 0.13 -1.11 -8.88
C ALA A 16 0.09 -2.57 -8.37
N ALA A 17 -0.12 -3.53 -9.26
CA ALA A 17 -0.11 -4.95 -8.91
C ALA A 17 1.26 -5.42 -8.41
N PHE A 18 2.35 -4.96 -9.05
CA PHE A 18 3.71 -5.22 -8.60
C PHE A 18 3.98 -4.59 -7.23
N ALA A 19 3.62 -3.32 -7.04
CA ALA A 19 3.78 -2.62 -5.78
C ALA A 19 3.05 -3.34 -4.63
N GLY A 20 1.82 -3.83 -4.86
CA GLY A 20 1.08 -4.62 -3.89
C GLY A 20 1.80 -5.92 -3.51
N LYS A 21 2.33 -6.65 -4.49
CA LYS A 21 3.12 -7.87 -4.23
C LYS A 21 4.42 -7.59 -3.48
N ALA A 22 5.13 -6.54 -3.89
CA ALA A 22 6.37 -6.12 -3.24
C ALA A 22 6.10 -5.71 -1.79
N ALA A 23 5.08 -4.88 -1.54
CA ALA A 23 4.68 -4.47 -0.20
C ALA A 23 4.35 -5.68 0.69
N SER A 24 3.60 -6.65 0.18
CA SER A 24 3.34 -7.90 0.90
C SER A 24 4.62 -8.66 1.21
N ALA A 25 5.53 -8.84 0.24
CA ALA A 25 6.79 -9.54 0.47
C ALA A 25 7.66 -8.84 1.53
N PHE A 26 7.75 -7.51 1.46
CA PHE A 26 8.42 -6.70 2.48
C PHE A 26 7.77 -6.85 3.86
N GLY A 27 6.44 -6.85 3.94
CA GLY A 27 5.71 -7.07 5.18
C GLY A 27 6.01 -8.44 5.81
N HIS A 28 6.04 -9.51 5.01
CA HIS A 28 6.41 -10.84 5.50
C HIS A 28 7.87 -10.90 5.97
N MET A 29 8.78 -10.24 5.25
CA MET A 29 10.20 -10.19 5.65
C MET A 29 10.37 -9.48 7.01
N ILE A 30 9.71 -8.33 7.20
CA ILE A 30 9.72 -7.59 8.46
C ILE A 30 9.10 -8.44 9.59
N ALA A 31 7.98 -9.12 9.31
CA ALA A 31 7.35 -10.01 10.28
C ALA A 31 8.27 -11.17 10.70
N GLY A 32 9.01 -11.75 9.75
CA GLY A 32 10.03 -12.77 10.05
C GLY A 32 11.10 -12.25 11.01
N PHE A 33 11.68 -11.08 10.71
CA PHE A 33 12.66 -10.46 11.61
C PHE A 33 12.07 -10.12 12.98
N ALA A 34 10.82 -9.66 13.05
CA ALA A 34 10.15 -9.37 14.31
C ALA A 34 10.04 -10.62 15.19
N ILE A 35 9.62 -11.75 14.61
CA ILE A 35 9.51 -13.05 15.29
C ILE A 35 10.87 -13.51 15.81
N ASP A 36 11.93 -13.33 15.01
CA ASP A 36 13.30 -13.68 15.42
C ASP A 36 13.81 -12.79 16.55
N ILE A 37 13.51 -11.49 16.53
CA ILE A 37 13.94 -10.52 17.57
C ILE A 37 13.28 -10.80 18.91
N ILE A 38 11.98 -11.11 18.94
CA ILE A 38 11.26 -11.44 20.19
C ILE A 38 11.55 -12.87 20.67
N GLY A 39 12.32 -13.66 19.91
CA GLY A 39 12.64 -15.04 20.25
C GLY A 39 11.42 -15.95 20.30
N PHE A 40 10.42 -15.72 19.42
CA PHE A 40 9.16 -16.44 19.48
C PHE A 40 9.37 -17.96 19.32
N PRO A 41 8.79 -18.80 20.20
CA PRO A 41 9.03 -20.23 20.22
C PRO A 41 8.50 -20.87 18.94
N ARG A 42 9.33 -21.72 18.33
CA ARG A 42 8.98 -22.47 17.12
C ARG A 42 8.48 -23.86 17.53
N HIS A 43 7.46 -24.37 16.84
CA HIS A 43 6.94 -25.74 17.04
C HIS A 43 6.33 -26.04 18.42
N VAL A 44 5.80 -25.03 19.12
CA VAL A 44 5.04 -25.21 20.37
C VAL A 44 3.56 -25.49 20.10
N GLU A 45 2.93 -26.26 21.00
CA GLU A 45 1.49 -26.52 20.92
C GLU A 45 0.68 -25.20 21.02
N PRO A 46 -0.33 -24.98 20.17
CA PRO A 46 -1.18 -23.80 20.25
C PRO A 46 -1.77 -23.63 21.66
N GLY A 47 -1.62 -22.44 22.23
CA GLY A 47 -2.10 -22.13 23.59
C GLY A 47 -1.06 -22.32 24.71
N THR A 48 0.14 -22.81 24.39
CA THR A 48 1.24 -22.94 25.38
C THR A 48 2.22 -21.75 25.38
N VAL A 49 1.99 -20.76 24.53
CA VAL A 49 2.79 -19.53 24.47
C VAL A 49 2.48 -18.66 25.68
N ALA A 50 3.54 -18.21 26.36
CA ALA A 50 3.43 -17.33 27.53
C ALA A 50 2.70 -16.01 27.17
N PRO A 51 1.76 -15.53 28.00
CA PRO A 51 1.05 -14.26 27.78
C PRO A 51 1.97 -13.06 27.57
N GLU A 52 3.14 -13.07 28.20
CA GLU A 52 4.15 -12.02 28.09
C GLU A 52 4.68 -11.91 26.66
N MET A 53 4.95 -13.03 25.99
CA MET A 53 5.39 -13.03 24.59
C MET A 53 4.31 -12.53 23.61
N LEU A 54 3.03 -12.78 23.90
CA LEU A 54 1.94 -12.21 23.10
C LEU A 54 1.89 -10.68 23.24
N THR A 55 2.20 -10.18 24.43
CA THR A 55 2.26 -8.74 24.70
C THR A 55 3.45 -8.10 23.98
N GLU A 56 4.63 -8.73 24.01
CA GLU A 56 5.82 -8.28 23.28
C GLU A 56 5.59 -8.29 21.76
N LEU A 57 4.95 -9.34 21.23
CA LEU A 57 4.58 -9.41 19.82
C LEU A 57 3.64 -8.26 19.44
N GLY A 58 2.63 -7.97 20.27
CA GLY A 58 1.73 -6.84 20.06
C GLY A 58 2.44 -5.48 20.13
N LEU A 59 3.37 -5.32 21.06
CA LEU A 59 4.16 -4.10 21.24
C LEU A 59 5.14 -3.86 20.09
N PHE A 60 5.60 -4.91 19.42
CA PHE A 60 6.46 -4.79 18.23
C PHE A 60 5.62 -4.54 16.97
N TYR A 61 4.53 -5.29 16.79
CA TYR A 61 3.65 -5.19 15.63
C TYR A 61 2.92 -3.84 15.55
N GLY A 62 2.41 -3.34 16.67
CA GLY A 62 1.63 -2.11 16.74
C GLY A 62 2.36 -0.89 16.16
N PRO A 63 3.55 -0.52 16.65
CA PRO A 63 4.34 0.58 16.13
C PRO A 63 4.71 0.42 14.65
N ILE A 64 5.07 -0.79 14.21
CA ILE A 64 5.41 -1.05 12.80
C ILE A 64 4.22 -0.75 11.89
N MET A 65 3.04 -1.24 12.27
CA MET A 65 1.80 -0.96 11.53
C MET A 65 1.44 0.53 11.56
N ALA A 66 1.58 1.18 12.72
CA ALA A 66 1.31 2.60 12.86
C ALA A 66 2.23 3.45 11.97
N ILE A 67 3.53 3.13 11.91
CA ILE A 67 4.49 3.80 11.01
C ILE A 67 4.07 3.62 9.55
N GLY A 68 3.72 2.41 9.14
CA GLY A 68 3.23 2.16 7.77
C GLY A 68 1.99 2.99 7.42
N MET A 69 1.05 3.11 8.37
CA MET A 69 -0.15 3.91 8.20
C MET A 69 0.15 5.41 8.11
N VAL A 70 1.02 5.94 8.99
CA VAL A 70 1.45 7.34 8.97
C VAL A 70 2.13 7.69 7.65
N VAL A 71 3.02 6.82 7.16
CA VAL A 71 3.68 6.98 5.85
C VAL A 71 2.62 7.07 4.75
N GLY A 72 1.64 6.17 4.75
CA GLY A 72 0.52 6.20 3.81
C GLY A 72 -0.26 7.53 3.85
N ILE A 73 -0.61 8.00 5.05
CA ILE A 73 -1.30 9.28 5.26
C ILE A 73 -0.49 10.44 4.68
N VAL A 74 0.82 10.50 4.95
CA VAL A 74 1.69 11.56 4.42
C VAL A 74 1.67 11.61 2.89
N TYR A 75 1.66 10.46 2.21
CA TYR A 75 1.51 10.42 0.75
C TYR A 75 0.13 10.88 0.29
N PHE A 76 -0.94 10.48 0.99
CA PHE A 76 -2.30 10.92 0.66
C PHE A 76 -2.52 12.42 0.88
N LEU A 77 -1.87 13.04 1.88
CA LEU A 77 -1.97 14.48 2.13
C LEU A 77 -1.39 15.32 0.98
N ARG A 78 -0.50 14.75 0.17
CA ARG A 78 0.07 15.39 -1.03
C ARG A 78 -0.75 15.12 -2.29
N TYR A 79 -1.82 14.33 -2.19
CA TYR A 79 -2.63 13.94 -3.33
C TYR A 79 -3.67 15.01 -3.67
N ASP A 80 -3.38 15.77 -4.71
CA ASP A 80 -4.18 16.90 -5.18
C ASP A 80 -5.17 16.47 -6.27
N LEU A 81 -6.07 15.55 -5.90
CA LEU A 81 -7.19 15.12 -6.74
C LEU A 81 -8.46 15.12 -5.92
N ASP A 82 -9.26 16.16 -6.11
CA ASP A 82 -10.63 16.24 -5.60
C ASP A 82 -11.64 15.84 -6.69
N GLN A 83 -12.93 15.83 -6.32
CA GLN A 83 -14.01 15.48 -7.23
C GLN A 83 -14.16 16.47 -8.39
N HIS A 84 -13.90 17.77 -8.16
CA HIS A 84 -14.00 18.80 -9.19
C HIS A 84 -12.91 18.62 -10.24
N ARG A 85 -11.66 18.49 -9.80
CA ARG A 85 -10.50 18.24 -10.67
C ARG A 85 -10.62 16.93 -11.42
N HIS A 86 -11.15 15.88 -10.77
CA HIS A 86 -11.44 14.62 -11.45
C HIS A 86 -12.47 14.82 -12.58
N ALA A 87 -13.55 15.56 -12.33
CA ALA A 87 -14.56 15.88 -13.35
C ALA A 87 -13.99 16.72 -14.50
N GLU A 88 -13.15 17.72 -14.21
CA GLU A 88 -12.46 18.54 -15.21
C GLU A 88 -11.54 17.72 -16.12
N ILE A 89 -10.78 16.79 -15.52
CA ILE A 89 -9.91 15.87 -16.27
C ILE A 89 -10.74 15.03 -17.23
N LEU A 90 -11.85 14.44 -16.76
CA LEU A 90 -12.74 13.64 -17.61
C LEU A 90 -13.37 14.44 -18.75
N ALA A 91 -13.86 15.65 -18.47
CA ALA A 91 -14.42 16.53 -19.48
C ALA A 91 -13.39 16.91 -20.57
N THR A 92 -12.17 17.23 -20.14
CA THR A 92 -11.08 17.59 -21.05
C THR A 92 -10.66 16.41 -21.94
N LEU A 93 -10.59 15.19 -21.38
CA LEU A 93 -10.29 13.98 -22.14
C LEU A 93 -11.41 13.66 -23.14
N ALA A 94 -12.67 13.81 -22.76
CA ALA A 94 -13.81 13.58 -23.65
C ALA A 94 -13.82 14.56 -24.83
N ALA A 95 -13.56 15.84 -24.59
CA ALA A 95 -13.46 16.86 -25.64
C ALA A 95 -12.34 16.55 -26.64
N ARG A 96 -11.19 16.07 -26.16
CA ARG A 96 -10.06 15.67 -27.02
C ARG A 96 -10.38 14.48 -27.92
N ARG A 97 -11.08 13.45 -27.40
CA ARG A 97 -11.51 12.30 -28.20
C ARG A 97 -12.42 12.71 -29.35
N LYS A 98 -13.42 13.55 -29.04
CA LYS A 98 -14.34 14.12 -30.04
C LYS A 98 -13.62 14.93 -31.11
N ALA A 99 -12.59 15.69 -30.75
CA ALA A 99 -11.78 16.45 -31.72
C ALA A 99 -10.86 15.56 -32.58
N ALA A 100 -10.45 14.39 -32.07
CA ALA A 100 -9.67 13.40 -32.81
C ALA A 100 -10.51 12.55 -33.77
N GLY A 101 -11.85 12.66 -33.73
CA GLY A 101 -12.76 11.91 -34.59
C GLY A 101 -13.04 10.48 -34.12
N GLU A 102 -12.66 10.14 -32.88
CA GLU A 102 -13.06 8.93 -32.15
C GLU A 102 -14.37 9.15 -31.38
#